data_AF-A0A9E5TQL7-F1
#
_entry.id   AF-A0A9E5TQL7-F1
#
_cell.length_a   1.000
_cell.length_b   1.000
_cell.length_c   1.000
_cell.angle_alpha   90.00
_cell.angle_beta   90.00
_cell.angle_gamma   90.00
#
_symmetry.space_group_name_H-M   'P 1'
#
loop_
_entity.id
_entity.type
_entity.pdbx_description
1 polymer ?
#
loop_
_entity_poly.entity_id
_entity_poly.type
_entity_poly.pdbx_seq_one_letter_code
_entity_poly.pdbx_strand_id
1 'polypeptide(L)'
;MPDQSGRVAGIYRERSERFARARDVYAQRSRRVAHARLVAFFGIALPLALVPFGRDTPPVLIGIALLFLVGFVVLVIYDNGLKRRVSRFDELVKINDEGRSRLARDWEALPSSDELPPDPEHPFAEDLDLFGHASLFSLLETVATPLGRNVLRRRLLEPAGRGTILERQAAVAQLAPLIDIRQEITATGRTIPSADAAALEGFLTWAEGDPWLRPRPHLAWTARLLSLAPSLLIILNVAGIVSWQAWVTALIVNVAFTFTAGTGVHRTFARAFARENEFQGYARLLAAVAQSRFSCAALTYIQAELSQGPGTAQRQMKRLHRLLALAEVRYSMTYMFIQALTLWDFHVLWRLERWQLTAGRHARRWLEALAEFDALAALGGLCYENPDWAFPEIAEAQTPTLEATGLGHPLLPDAVRVVNDVKVGPPGTFLFVTGSNMSGKSTLLRAIGTNTVLARAGAPVCASAMRLPPLILETSMRVHDSLQQGLSHFMAELTRLKGVVEAARRVRRDGDGTLLYLLDDVLQGTNTAERRIAARKIINHLLAEGAIGGVTSHDLALADTEELSAACDPVHFTEQVQEGPDGPRISFDYRLRPGVATSKNALKLLQIVGLDEPLAKDESAEESV
;
A
#
# COMPACT_ATOMS: atom_id res chain seq x y z
N MET A 1 7.26 10.93 29.38
CA MET A 1 7.82 9.56 29.28
C MET A 1 9.09 9.64 28.44
N PRO A 2 10.17 8.92 28.77
CA PRO A 2 11.44 9.07 28.06
C PRO A 2 11.36 8.44 26.67
N ASP A 3 11.43 9.30 25.65
CA ASP A 3 11.90 9.12 24.27
C ASP A 3 11.86 7.70 23.65
N GLN A 4 10.69 7.04 23.65
CA GLN A 4 10.53 5.76 22.96
C GLN A 4 10.63 5.92 21.44
N SER A 5 10.09 7.01 20.88
CA SER A 5 10.23 7.37 19.46
C SER A 5 11.70 7.53 19.06
N GLY A 6 12.52 8.21 19.87
CA GLY A 6 13.96 8.35 19.64
C GLY A 6 14.72 7.03 19.72
N ARG A 7 14.27 6.08 20.56
CA ARG A 7 14.81 4.70 20.55
C ARG A 7 14.58 4.00 19.22
N VAL A 8 13.36 4.07 18.67
CA VAL A 8 13.04 3.45 17.37
C VAL A 8 13.83 4.13 16.23
N ALA A 9 13.91 5.46 16.24
CA ALA A 9 14.73 6.21 15.29
C ALA A 9 16.22 5.80 15.37
N GLY A 10 16.74 5.56 16.57
CA GLY A 10 18.08 5.01 16.81
C GLY A 10 18.27 3.64 16.18
N ILE A 11 17.31 2.73 16.35
CA ILE A 11 17.34 1.40 15.72
C ILE A 11 17.37 1.50 14.20
N TYR A 12 16.54 2.35 13.59
CA TYR A 12 16.56 2.53 12.14
C TYR A 12 17.89 3.11 11.65
N ARG A 13 18.49 4.07 12.36
CA ARG A 13 19.82 4.59 12.04
C ARG A 13 20.89 3.48 12.06
N GLU A 14 20.96 2.71 13.14
CA GLU A 14 21.94 1.62 13.28
C GLU A 14 21.77 0.55 12.18
N ARG A 15 20.52 0.23 11.84
CA ARG A 15 20.19 -0.73 10.78
C ARG A 15 20.58 -0.19 9.41
N SER A 16 20.26 1.07 9.10
CA SER A 16 20.65 1.75 7.86
C SER A 16 22.18 1.70 7.68
N GLU A 17 22.95 2.10 8.70
CA GLU A 17 24.42 2.04 8.65
C GLU A 17 24.95 0.61 8.49
N ARG A 18 24.38 -0.37 9.21
CA ARG A 18 24.76 -1.77 9.09
C ARG A 18 24.53 -2.32 7.68
N PHE A 19 23.39 -2.00 7.06
CA PHE A 19 23.07 -2.42 5.71
C PHE A 19 23.89 -1.67 4.65
N ALA A 20 24.19 -0.40 4.85
CA ALA A 20 25.10 0.37 4.01
C ALA A 20 26.51 -0.26 3.98
N ARG A 21 27.06 -0.60 5.15
CA ARG A 21 28.35 -1.33 5.26
C ARG A 21 28.30 -2.67 4.49
N ALA A 22 27.20 -3.43 4.64
CA ALA A 22 27.04 -4.70 3.92
C ALA A 22 26.96 -4.48 2.40
N ARG A 23 26.17 -3.51 1.93
CA ARG A 23 26.05 -3.11 0.52
C ARG A 23 27.43 -2.81 -0.07
N ASP A 24 28.22 -2.00 0.61
CA ASP A 24 29.53 -1.55 0.12
C ASP A 24 30.53 -2.72 0.01
N VAL A 25 30.51 -3.66 0.97
CA VAL A 25 31.30 -4.90 0.90
C VAL A 25 30.93 -5.74 -0.33
N TYR A 26 29.64 -5.93 -0.60
CA TYR A 26 29.19 -6.69 -1.77
C TYR A 26 29.44 -5.94 -3.09
N ALA A 27 29.33 -4.61 -3.09
CA ALA A 27 29.65 -3.78 -4.25
C ALA A 27 31.14 -3.87 -4.59
N GLN A 28 32.02 -3.84 -3.60
CA GLN A 28 33.47 -4.02 -3.81
C GLN A 28 33.77 -5.41 -4.37
N ARG A 29 33.11 -6.47 -3.87
CA ARG A 29 33.23 -7.83 -4.43
C ARG A 29 32.77 -7.89 -5.89
N SER A 30 31.65 -7.27 -6.24
CA SER A 30 31.15 -7.22 -7.63
C SER A 30 32.13 -6.51 -8.55
N ARG A 31 32.75 -5.39 -8.11
CA ARG A 31 33.81 -4.70 -8.89
C ARG A 31 35.01 -5.62 -9.16
N ARG A 32 35.48 -6.37 -8.15
CA ARG A 32 36.58 -7.34 -8.33
C ARG A 32 36.23 -8.45 -9.33
N VAL A 33 34.98 -8.96 -9.28
CA VAL A 33 34.49 -9.95 -10.25
C VAL A 33 34.39 -9.35 -11.64
N ALA A 34 33.95 -8.09 -11.77
CA ALA A 34 33.92 -7.40 -13.05
C ALA A 34 35.32 -7.30 -13.69
N HIS A 35 36.35 -6.99 -12.89
CA HIS A 35 37.74 -7.00 -13.36
C HIS A 35 38.19 -8.43 -13.76
N ALA A 36 37.86 -9.45 -12.96
CA ALA A 36 38.18 -10.83 -13.30
C ALA A 36 37.50 -11.29 -14.60
N ARG A 37 36.26 -10.86 -14.88
CA ARG A 37 35.59 -11.11 -16.16
C ARG A 37 36.28 -10.44 -17.33
N LEU A 38 36.82 -9.22 -17.14
CA LEU A 38 37.57 -8.54 -18.17
C LEU A 38 38.85 -9.32 -18.53
N VAL A 39 39.57 -9.81 -17.50
CA VAL A 39 40.73 -10.70 -17.70
C VAL A 39 40.31 -11.98 -18.43
N ALA A 40 39.21 -12.61 -18.02
CA ALA A 40 38.69 -13.81 -18.68
C ALA A 40 38.28 -13.54 -20.14
N PHE A 41 37.70 -12.38 -20.44
CA PHE A 41 37.36 -11.97 -21.80
C PHE A 41 38.61 -11.87 -22.69
N PHE A 42 39.67 -11.22 -22.22
CA PHE A 42 40.95 -11.19 -22.95
C PHE A 42 41.58 -12.59 -23.07
N GLY A 43 41.38 -13.46 -22.06
CA GLY A 43 41.75 -14.88 -22.11
C GLY A 43 40.98 -15.70 -23.15
N ILE A 44 39.78 -15.26 -23.58
CA ILE A 44 39.04 -15.85 -24.70
C ILE A 44 39.53 -15.25 -26.03
N ALA A 45 39.67 -13.92 -26.09
CA ALA A 45 39.98 -13.21 -27.32
C ALA A 45 41.40 -13.49 -27.85
N LEU A 46 42.39 -13.58 -26.97
CA LEU A 46 43.80 -13.74 -27.35
C LEU A 46 44.07 -15.10 -28.05
N PRO A 47 43.65 -16.27 -27.51
CA PRO A 47 43.80 -17.55 -28.22
C PRO A 47 43.06 -17.59 -29.56
N LEU A 48 41.87 -16.99 -29.64
CA LEU A 48 41.07 -16.92 -30.87
C LEU A 48 41.73 -16.03 -31.93
N ALA A 49 42.33 -14.91 -31.53
CA ALA A 49 43.07 -14.03 -32.43
C ALA A 49 44.36 -14.66 -32.98
N LEU A 50 44.94 -15.62 -32.24
CA LEU A 50 46.14 -16.37 -32.64
C LEU A 50 45.84 -17.59 -33.52
N VAL A 51 44.57 -17.88 -33.83
CA VAL A 51 44.19 -18.96 -34.75
C VAL A 51 44.58 -18.56 -36.18
N PRO A 52 45.51 -19.28 -36.84
CA PRO A 52 45.93 -18.94 -38.19
C PRO A 52 44.79 -19.19 -39.20
N PHE A 53 44.43 -18.17 -39.97
CA PHE A 53 43.47 -18.31 -41.08
C PHE A 53 44.04 -19.27 -42.15
N GLY A 54 43.41 -20.44 -42.32
CA GLY A 54 43.74 -21.39 -43.39
C GLY A 54 44.74 -22.51 -43.04
N ARG A 55 45.08 -22.72 -41.76
CA ARG A 55 45.82 -23.91 -41.28
C ARG A 55 45.07 -24.62 -40.15
N ASP A 56 45.45 -25.86 -39.86
CA ASP A 56 44.89 -26.66 -38.77
C ASP A 56 44.98 -25.90 -37.44
N THR A 57 43.83 -25.66 -36.82
CA THR A 57 43.73 -24.95 -35.55
C THR A 57 44.31 -25.79 -34.41
N PRO A 58 45.30 -25.32 -33.65
CA PRO A 58 45.84 -26.08 -32.53
C PRO A 58 44.72 -26.35 -31.50
N PRO A 59 44.39 -27.62 -31.18
CA PRO A 59 43.29 -27.94 -30.26
C PRO A 59 43.53 -27.36 -28.86
N VAL A 60 44.78 -27.10 -28.50
CA VAL A 60 45.18 -26.44 -27.24
C VAL A 60 44.64 -25.01 -27.15
N LEU A 61 44.67 -24.22 -28.23
CA LEU A 61 44.16 -22.84 -28.22
C LEU A 61 42.63 -22.82 -28.04
N ILE A 62 41.93 -23.77 -28.68
CA ILE A 62 40.49 -23.96 -28.52
C ILE A 62 40.18 -24.39 -27.07
N GLY A 63 40.95 -25.31 -26.51
CA GLY A 63 40.80 -25.75 -25.12
C GLY A 63 40.99 -24.62 -24.10
N ILE A 64 41.98 -23.74 -24.32
CA ILE A 64 42.21 -22.55 -23.48
C ILE A 64 41.04 -21.57 -23.61
N ALA A 65 40.59 -21.26 -24.83
CA ALA A 65 39.45 -20.38 -25.04
C ALA A 65 38.16 -20.92 -24.39
N LEU A 66 37.93 -22.24 -24.48
CA LEU A 66 36.79 -22.90 -23.83
C LEU A 66 36.88 -22.84 -22.30
N LEU A 67 38.07 -23.03 -21.72
CA LEU A 67 38.29 -22.91 -20.27
C LEU A 67 37.97 -21.49 -19.77
N PHE A 68 38.47 -20.46 -20.47
CA PHE A 68 38.15 -19.07 -20.14
C PHE A 68 36.68 -18.74 -20.38
N LEU A 69 36.03 -19.34 -21.38
CA LEU A 69 34.59 -19.19 -21.61
C LEU A 69 33.77 -19.75 -20.45
N VAL A 70 34.09 -20.96 -19.97
CA VAL A 70 33.43 -21.57 -18.80
C VAL A 70 33.66 -20.70 -17.56
N GLY A 71 34.91 -20.27 -17.33
CA GLY A 71 35.24 -19.36 -16.23
C GLY A 71 34.48 -18.03 -16.31
N PHE A 72 34.37 -17.45 -17.50
CA PHE A 72 33.61 -16.23 -17.75
C PHE A 72 32.13 -16.40 -17.42
N VAL A 73 31.49 -17.48 -17.88
CA VAL A 73 30.09 -17.78 -17.58
C VAL A 73 29.86 -17.95 -16.07
N VAL A 74 30.74 -18.69 -15.37
CA VAL A 74 30.68 -18.83 -13.91
C VAL A 74 30.78 -17.47 -13.20
N LEU A 75 31.71 -16.62 -13.64
CA LEU A 75 31.87 -15.26 -13.09
C LEU A 75 30.65 -14.37 -13.36
N VAL A 76 29.99 -14.49 -14.53
CA VAL A 76 28.75 -13.77 -14.83
C VAL A 76 27.62 -14.20 -13.89
N ILE A 77 27.44 -15.50 -13.68
CA ILE A 77 26.43 -16.04 -12.76
C ILE A 77 26.70 -15.55 -11.33
N TYR A 78 27.96 -15.59 -10.89
CA TYR A 78 28.37 -15.11 -9.56
C TYR A 78 28.17 -13.60 -9.39
N ASP A 79 28.54 -12.78 -10.38
CA ASP A 79 28.32 -11.32 -10.37
C ASP A 79 26.84 -10.96 -10.28
N ASN A 80 25.98 -11.66 -11.04
CA ASN A 80 24.53 -11.46 -10.96
C ASN A 80 23.99 -11.75 -9.56
N GLY A 81 24.51 -12.77 -8.88
CA GLY A 81 24.21 -13.06 -7.48
C GLY A 81 24.65 -11.94 -6.53
N LEU A 82 25.84 -11.36 -6.74
CA LEU A 82 26.35 -10.23 -5.96
C LEU A 82 25.52 -8.97 -6.17
N LYS A 83 25.18 -8.62 -7.42
CA LYS A 83 24.33 -7.47 -7.77
C LYS A 83 22.96 -7.54 -7.10
N ARG A 84 22.34 -8.73 -7.07
CA ARG A 84 21.08 -8.96 -6.34
C ARG A 84 21.24 -8.69 -4.84
N ARG A 85 22.36 -9.05 -4.22
CA ARG A 85 22.63 -8.74 -2.80
C ARG A 85 22.84 -7.25 -2.58
N VAL A 86 23.57 -6.56 -3.47
CA VAL A 86 23.76 -5.10 -3.41
C VAL A 86 22.42 -4.39 -3.48
N SER A 87 21.58 -4.72 -4.47
CA SER A 87 20.24 -4.14 -4.61
C SER A 87 19.35 -4.41 -3.38
N ARG A 88 19.39 -5.62 -2.82
CA ARG A 88 18.68 -5.93 -1.57
C ARG A 88 19.11 -5.03 -0.41
N PHE A 89 20.41 -4.88 -0.18
CA PHE A 89 20.90 -4.03 0.92
C PHE A 89 20.63 -2.54 0.66
N ASP A 90 20.66 -2.11 -0.59
CA ASP A 90 20.31 -0.74 -0.96
C ASP A 90 18.83 -0.43 -0.63
N GLU A 91 17.91 -1.34 -0.97
CA GLU A 91 16.50 -1.22 -0.57
C GLU A 91 16.32 -1.23 0.96
N LEU A 92 17.05 -2.09 1.67
CA LEU A 92 17.00 -2.10 3.14
C LEU A 92 17.51 -0.79 3.76
N VAL A 93 18.52 -0.15 3.18
CA VAL A 93 18.97 1.19 3.62
C VAL A 93 17.84 2.20 3.45
N LYS A 94 17.26 2.29 2.24
CA LYS A 94 16.14 3.21 1.94
C LYS A 94 14.96 3.03 2.89
N ILE A 95 14.53 1.79 3.14
CA ILE A 95 13.41 1.49 4.04
C ILE A 95 13.66 2.01 5.46
N ASN A 96 14.89 1.92 5.97
CA ASN A 96 15.23 2.40 7.30
C ASN A 96 15.35 3.94 7.34
N ASP A 97 15.86 4.56 6.28
CA ASP A 97 15.93 6.02 6.18
C ASP A 97 14.52 6.63 6.06
N GLU A 98 13.66 6.08 5.20
CA GLU A 98 12.25 6.44 5.11
C GLU A 98 11.51 6.21 6.44
N GLY A 99 11.84 5.14 7.18
CA GLY A 99 11.28 4.91 8.52
C GLY A 99 11.61 6.05 9.49
N ARG A 100 12.79 6.65 9.39
CA ARG A 100 13.15 7.84 10.17
C ARG A 100 12.37 9.06 9.71
N SER A 101 12.21 9.26 8.40
CA SER A 101 11.40 10.37 7.86
C SER A 101 9.93 10.25 8.28
N ARG A 102 9.35 9.03 8.25
CA ARG A 102 7.99 8.77 8.77
C ARG A 102 7.88 9.12 10.24
N LEU A 103 8.82 8.68 11.09
CA LEU A 103 8.82 9.01 12.52
C LEU A 103 8.88 10.54 12.76
N ALA A 104 9.66 11.25 11.96
CA ALA A 104 9.76 12.71 12.02
C ALA A 104 8.56 13.44 11.39
N ARG A 105 7.69 12.72 10.67
CA ARG A 105 6.63 13.29 9.80
C ARG A 105 7.21 14.27 8.75
N ASP A 106 8.39 13.94 8.24
CA ASP A 106 9.04 14.65 7.14
C ASP A 106 8.50 14.12 5.82
N TRP A 107 7.39 14.72 5.36
CA TRP A 107 6.69 14.30 4.15
C TRP A 107 7.49 14.56 2.87
N GLU A 108 8.29 15.62 2.83
CA GLU A 108 9.11 15.98 1.67
C GLU A 108 10.22 14.96 1.40
N ALA A 109 10.76 14.35 2.47
CA ALA A 109 11.77 13.30 2.35
C ALA A 109 11.19 11.92 2.00
N LEU A 110 9.86 11.75 2.02
CA LEU A 110 9.19 10.51 1.65
C LEU A 110 8.90 10.48 0.15
N PRO A 111 8.92 9.28 -0.47
CA PRO A 111 8.52 9.16 -1.86
C PRO A 111 7.09 9.66 -2.06
N SER A 112 6.83 10.33 -3.18
CA SER A 112 5.47 10.70 -3.56
C SER A 112 4.65 9.44 -3.82
N SER A 113 3.49 9.33 -3.19
CA SER A 113 2.56 8.24 -3.49
C SER A 113 1.90 8.46 -4.85
N ASP A 114 2.09 7.49 -5.76
CA ASP A 114 1.38 7.42 -7.05
C ASP A 114 -0.05 6.84 -6.90
N GLU A 115 -0.61 6.78 -5.69
CA GLU A 115 -1.98 6.28 -5.46
C GLU A 115 -2.99 7.16 -6.18
N LEU A 116 -3.97 6.50 -6.80
CA LEU A 116 -5.13 7.18 -7.36
C LEU A 116 -5.86 7.95 -6.25
N PRO A 117 -6.31 9.18 -6.53
CA PRO A 117 -7.10 9.93 -5.56
C PRO A 117 -8.31 9.11 -5.11
N PRO A 118 -8.81 9.33 -3.88
CA PRO A 118 -10.06 8.72 -3.45
C PRO A 118 -11.19 9.14 -4.38
N ASP A 119 -12.27 8.36 -4.40
CA ASP A 119 -13.53 8.80 -5.00
C ASP A 119 -13.93 10.13 -4.34
N PRO A 120 -14.14 11.22 -5.11
CA PRO A 120 -14.55 12.51 -4.56
C PRO A 120 -15.85 12.44 -3.75
N GLU A 121 -16.70 11.44 -4.00
CA GLU A 121 -17.94 11.22 -3.25
C GLU A 121 -17.74 10.38 -1.99
N HIS A 122 -16.51 9.92 -1.71
CA HIS A 122 -16.25 9.09 -0.53
C HIS A 122 -16.48 9.90 0.76
N PRO A 123 -17.27 9.38 1.73
CA PRO A 123 -17.83 10.24 2.77
C PRO A 123 -16.84 10.89 3.75
N PHE A 124 -15.61 10.37 3.85
CA PHE A 124 -14.60 10.88 4.79
C PHE A 124 -13.14 10.85 4.30
N ALA A 125 -12.86 10.35 3.09
CA ALA A 125 -11.48 10.03 2.72
C ALA A 125 -10.62 11.29 2.53
N GLU A 126 -11.20 12.32 1.93
CA GLU A 126 -10.51 13.59 1.70
C GLU A 126 -10.46 14.46 2.96
N ASP A 127 -11.56 14.54 3.71
CA ASP A 127 -11.66 15.34 4.94
C ASP A 127 -10.59 14.95 5.98
N LEU A 128 -10.22 13.66 6.00
CA LEU A 128 -9.29 13.06 6.97
C LEU A 128 -7.88 12.83 6.41
N ASP A 129 -7.58 13.34 5.21
CA ASP A 129 -6.28 13.18 4.53
C ASP A 129 -5.84 11.70 4.49
N LEU A 130 -6.74 10.79 4.07
CA LEU A 130 -6.42 9.36 4.03
C LEU A 130 -5.42 9.01 2.92
N PHE A 131 -5.46 9.73 1.81
CA PHE A 131 -4.59 9.54 0.65
C PHE A 131 -3.99 10.89 0.20
N GLY A 132 -2.93 10.85 -0.61
CA GLY A 132 -2.15 12.03 -1.01
C GLY A 132 -0.75 12.03 -0.38
N HIS A 133 0.00 13.13 -0.55
CA HIS A 133 1.42 13.19 -0.16
C HIS A 133 1.66 13.19 1.36
N ALA A 134 0.88 13.98 2.12
CA ALA A 134 0.95 14.04 3.59
C ALA A 134 -0.29 13.39 4.19
N SER A 135 -0.39 12.06 4.07
CA SER A 135 -1.63 11.31 4.33
C SER A 135 -1.45 10.12 5.27
N LEU A 136 -2.57 9.56 5.75
CA LEU A 136 -2.57 8.33 6.55
C LEU A 136 -1.99 7.15 5.77
N PHE A 137 -2.25 7.06 4.47
CA PHE A 137 -1.68 6.02 3.63
C PHE A 137 -0.16 6.17 3.47
N SER A 138 0.35 7.39 3.29
CA SER A 138 1.81 7.66 3.25
C SER A 138 2.49 7.29 4.56
N LEU A 139 1.81 7.49 5.68
CA LEU A 139 2.29 7.02 6.98
C LEU A 139 2.39 5.48 7.05
N LEU A 140 1.57 4.76 6.29
CA LEU A 140 1.53 3.31 6.21
C LEU A 140 2.30 2.73 5.02
N GLU A 141 3.07 3.55 4.29
CA GLU A 141 3.70 3.22 3.00
C GLU A 141 4.94 2.30 3.12
N THR A 142 4.76 1.20 3.82
CA THR A 142 5.68 0.05 3.88
C THR A 142 5.11 -1.17 3.13
N VAL A 143 3.85 -1.09 2.69
CA VAL A 143 3.19 -2.11 1.86
C VAL A 143 3.92 -2.25 0.53
N ALA A 144 4.34 -3.48 0.25
CA ALA A 144 5.32 -3.75 -0.79
C ALA A 144 4.68 -4.13 -2.14
N THR A 145 3.54 -4.80 -2.10
CA THR A 145 2.90 -5.44 -3.25
C THR A 145 1.70 -4.62 -3.74
N PRO A 146 1.43 -4.59 -5.06
CA PRO A 146 0.25 -3.90 -5.59
C PRO A 146 -1.08 -4.40 -5.00
N LEU A 147 -1.25 -5.72 -4.85
CA LEU A 147 -2.44 -6.28 -4.20
C LEU A 147 -2.51 -5.91 -2.72
N GLY A 148 -1.39 -5.91 -2.00
CA GLY A 148 -1.34 -5.50 -0.61
C GLY A 148 -1.79 -4.05 -0.43
N ARG A 149 -1.39 -3.15 -1.35
CA ARG A 149 -1.82 -1.74 -1.34
C ARG A 149 -3.33 -1.62 -1.48
N ASN A 150 -3.93 -2.36 -2.42
CA ASN A 150 -5.39 -2.41 -2.59
C ASN A 150 -6.09 -2.95 -1.34
N VAL A 151 -5.56 -4.00 -0.70
CA VAL A 151 -6.11 -4.52 0.56
C VAL A 151 -6.04 -3.47 1.67
N LEU A 152 -4.91 -2.77 1.82
CA LEU A 152 -4.77 -1.72 2.82
C LEU A 152 -5.74 -0.57 2.54
N ARG A 153 -5.80 -0.08 1.30
CA ARG A 153 -6.73 0.96 0.86
C ARG A 153 -8.17 0.60 1.23
N ARG A 154 -8.60 -0.61 0.86
CA ARG A 154 -9.94 -1.12 1.21
C ARG A 154 -10.19 -1.10 2.72
N ARG A 155 -9.22 -1.51 3.54
CA ARG A 155 -9.35 -1.52 5.01
C ARG A 155 -9.46 -0.13 5.64
N LEU A 156 -8.89 0.90 5.00
CA LEU A 156 -9.02 2.29 5.47
C LEU A 156 -10.37 2.91 5.07
N LEU A 157 -10.98 2.45 3.98
CA LEU A 157 -12.24 2.99 3.47
C LEU A 157 -13.47 2.24 4.03
N GLU A 158 -13.41 0.91 4.08
CA GLU A 158 -14.56 0.07 4.41
C GLU A 158 -14.66 -0.27 5.91
N PRO A 159 -15.86 -0.44 6.46
CA PRO A 159 -16.03 -0.89 7.84
C PRO A 159 -15.66 -2.38 7.96
N ALA A 160 -15.33 -2.81 9.18
CA ALA A 160 -15.04 -4.20 9.49
C ALA A 160 -15.78 -4.61 10.76
N GLY A 161 -16.26 -5.85 10.78
CA GLY A 161 -16.88 -6.43 11.98
C GLY A 161 -15.86 -6.62 13.11
N ARG A 162 -16.36 -6.64 14.35
CA ARG A 162 -15.56 -6.80 15.58
C ARG A 162 -14.55 -7.94 15.50
N GLY A 163 -15.00 -9.15 15.13
CA GLY A 163 -14.14 -10.34 15.06
C GLY A 163 -12.94 -10.12 14.13
N THR A 164 -13.20 -9.58 12.93
CA THR A 164 -12.16 -9.24 11.95
C THR A 164 -11.20 -8.19 12.48
N ILE A 165 -11.68 -7.17 13.20
CA ILE A 165 -10.80 -6.15 13.81
C ILE A 165 -9.88 -6.79 14.84
N LEU A 166 -10.41 -7.61 15.74
CA LEU A 166 -9.62 -8.28 16.80
C LEU A 166 -8.59 -9.25 16.21
N GLU A 167 -8.95 -10.00 15.17
CA GLU A 167 -8.02 -10.87 14.44
C GLU A 167 -6.87 -10.08 13.80
N ARG A 168 -7.19 -8.92 13.19
CA ARG A 168 -6.19 -8.01 12.64
C ARG A 168 -5.29 -7.46 13.75
N GLN A 169 -5.84 -6.97 14.86
CA GLN A 169 -5.06 -6.46 16.00
C GLN A 169 -4.07 -7.52 16.52
N ALA A 170 -4.51 -8.77 16.69
CA ALA A 170 -3.64 -9.86 17.12
C ALA A 170 -2.50 -10.15 16.12
N ALA A 171 -2.80 -10.11 14.82
CA ALA A 171 -1.77 -10.25 13.78
C ALA A 171 -0.81 -9.06 13.75
N VAL A 172 -1.30 -7.83 13.85
CA VAL A 172 -0.49 -6.61 13.88
C VAL A 172 0.45 -6.62 15.08
N ALA A 173 -0.05 -6.95 16.27
CA ALA A 173 0.75 -7.08 17.49
C ALA A 173 1.85 -8.14 17.36
N GLN A 174 1.55 -9.30 16.75
CA GLN A 174 2.55 -10.34 16.51
C GLN A 174 3.59 -9.93 15.45
N LEU A 175 3.19 -9.17 14.42
CA LEU A 175 4.09 -8.72 13.35
C LEU A 175 4.95 -7.54 13.77
N ALA A 176 4.51 -6.69 14.68
CA ALA A 176 5.22 -5.48 15.12
C ALA A 176 6.67 -5.71 15.60
N PRO A 177 7.02 -6.74 16.39
CA PRO A 177 8.41 -6.99 16.77
C PRO A 177 9.26 -7.62 15.64
N LEU A 178 8.65 -8.17 14.58
CA LEU A 178 9.33 -8.93 13.53
C LEU A 178 9.94 -8.05 12.41
N ILE A 179 10.75 -7.05 12.80
CA ILE A 179 11.28 -6.02 11.87
C ILE A 179 12.03 -6.60 10.67
N ASP A 180 12.80 -7.67 10.87
CA ASP A 180 13.59 -8.28 9.80
C ASP A 180 12.71 -8.90 8.72
N ILE A 181 11.62 -9.57 9.11
CA ILE A 181 10.68 -10.19 8.15
C ILE A 181 9.92 -9.08 7.39
N ARG A 182 9.43 -8.06 8.11
CA ARG A 182 8.70 -6.95 7.47
C ARG A 182 9.56 -6.21 6.46
N GLN A 183 10.78 -5.81 6.84
CA GLN A 183 11.68 -5.11 5.94
C GLN A 183 12.14 -5.97 4.76
N GLU A 184 12.33 -7.29 4.96
CA GLU A 184 12.66 -8.19 3.85
C GLU A 184 11.53 -8.33 2.83
N ILE A 185 10.28 -8.34 3.31
CA ILE A 185 9.08 -8.35 2.47
C ILE A 185 8.95 -7.04 1.71
N THR A 186 9.09 -5.89 2.39
CA THR A 186 9.10 -4.57 1.73
C THR A 186 10.20 -4.47 0.68
N ALA A 187 11.45 -4.85 1.02
CA ALA A 187 12.57 -4.80 0.09
C ALA A 187 12.35 -5.73 -1.12
N THR A 188 11.84 -6.93 -0.89
CA THR A 188 11.56 -7.87 -2.00
C THR A 188 10.40 -7.40 -2.86
N GLY A 189 9.33 -6.87 -2.27
CA GLY A 189 8.15 -6.41 -3.00
C GLY A 189 8.42 -5.16 -3.84
N ARG A 190 9.25 -4.22 -3.37
CA ARG A 190 9.70 -3.05 -4.18
C ARG A 190 10.51 -3.43 -5.41
N THR A 191 11.14 -4.61 -5.41
CA THR A 191 11.83 -5.13 -6.61
C THR A 191 10.87 -5.73 -7.65
N ILE A 192 9.59 -5.90 -7.30
CA ILE A 192 8.54 -6.26 -8.25
C ILE A 192 8.12 -4.95 -8.91
N PRO A 193 8.33 -4.78 -10.23
CA PRO A 193 7.81 -3.62 -10.95
C PRO A 193 6.36 -3.33 -10.56
N SER A 194 6.01 -2.05 -10.36
CA SER A 194 4.64 -1.62 -10.09
C SER A 194 3.74 -2.15 -11.19
N ALA A 195 3.12 -3.29 -10.90
CA ALA A 195 2.40 -4.03 -11.90
C ALA A 195 1.09 -3.28 -12.14
N ASP A 196 0.86 -2.83 -13.38
CA ASP A 196 -0.49 -2.48 -13.81
C ASP A 196 -1.44 -3.62 -13.40
N ALA A 197 -2.49 -3.30 -12.63
CA ALA A 197 -3.45 -4.25 -12.10
C ALA A 197 -4.03 -5.14 -13.22
N ALA A 198 -4.17 -4.59 -14.43
CA ALA A 198 -4.65 -5.31 -15.61
C ALA A 198 -3.78 -6.52 -15.98
N ALA A 199 -2.47 -6.44 -15.76
CA ALA A 199 -1.56 -7.50 -16.17
C ALA A 199 -1.45 -8.63 -15.15
N LEU A 200 -1.57 -8.31 -13.85
CA LEU A 200 -1.71 -9.34 -12.83
C LEU A 200 -3.00 -10.13 -13.03
N GLU A 201 -4.10 -9.43 -13.34
CA GLU A 201 -5.39 -10.04 -13.65
C GLU A 201 -5.32 -10.88 -14.94
N GLY A 202 -4.56 -10.43 -15.96
CA GLY A 202 -4.29 -11.22 -17.16
C GLY A 202 -3.58 -12.54 -16.88
N PHE A 203 -2.60 -12.53 -15.96
CA PHE A 203 -1.95 -13.76 -15.49
C PHE A 203 -2.91 -14.66 -14.72
N LEU A 204 -3.69 -14.13 -13.79
CA LEU A 204 -4.65 -14.90 -13.00
C LEU A 204 -5.71 -15.54 -13.89
N THR A 205 -6.24 -14.79 -14.85
CA THR A 205 -7.19 -15.28 -15.86
C THR A 205 -6.59 -16.44 -16.66
N TRP A 206 -5.31 -16.36 -17.04
CA TRP A 206 -4.62 -17.48 -17.67
C TRP A 206 -4.44 -18.67 -16.70
N ALA A 207 -3.96 -18.43 -15.48
CA ALA A 207 -3.70 -19.48 -14.50
C ALA A 207 -4.98 -20.26 -14.11
N GLU A 208 -6.11 -19.57 -14.04
CA GLU A 208 -7.43 -20.12 -13.68
C GLU A 208 -8.18 -20.69 -14.88
N GLY A 209 -7.87 -20.21 -16.08
CA GLY A 209 -8.52 -20.59 -17.33
C GLY A 209 -8.21 -22.02 -17.79
N ASP A 210 -8.87 -22.40 -18.88
CA ASP A 210 -8.70 -23.74 -19.46
C ASP A 210 -7.46 -23.83 -20.36
N PRO A 211 -6.73 -24.96 -20.31
CA PRO A 211 -5.57 -25.19 -21.15
C PRO A 211 -5.98 -25.43 -22.63
N TRP A 212 -5.13 -25.02 -23.56
CA TRP A 212 -5.37 -25.15 -25.00
C TRP A 212 -4.79 -26.45 -25.61
N LEU A 213 -3.58 -26.86 -25.22
CA LEU A 213 -2.92 -28.04 -25.79
C LEU A 213 -3.37 -29.34 -25.11
N ARG A 214 -3.69 -29.31 -23.82
CA ARG A 214 -4.15 -30.48 -23.04
C ARG A 214 -5.40 -31.18 -23.61
N PRO A 215 -6.46 -30.46 -24.03
CA PRO A 215 -7.60 -31.09 -24.70
C PRO A 215 -7.26 -31.69 -26.08
N ARG A 216 -6.08 -31.37 -26.62
CA ARG A 216 -5.61 -31.79 -27.95
C ARG A 216 -4.34 -32.65 -27.84
N PRO A 217 -4.40 -33.82 -27.18
CA PRO A 217 -3.21 -34.64 -26.92
C PRO A 217 -2.52 -35.13 -28.19
N HIS A 218 -3.26 -35.27 -29.30
CA HIS A 218 -2.72 -35.63 -30.59
C HIS A 218 -1.65 -34.64 -31.06
N LEU A 219 -1.85 -33.32 -30.90
CA LEU A 219 -0.86 -32.30 -31.26
C LEU A 219 0.43 -32.40 -30.42
N ALA A 220 0.31 -32.77 -29.14
CA ALA A 220 1.46 -32.95 -28.27
C ALA A 220 2.26 -34.23 -28.62
N TRP A 221 1.56 -35.30 -29.00
CA TRP A 221 2.19 -36.54 -29.45
C TRP A 221 2.82 -36.40 -30.84
N THR A 222 2.16 -35.72 -31.78
CA THR A 222 2.76 -35.41 -33.10
C THR A 222 4.00 -34.56 -32.94
N ALA A 223 3.98 -33.53 -32.08
CA ALA A 223 5.16 -32.72 -31.80
C ALA A 223 6.31 -33.56 -31.23
N ARG A 224 6.06 -34.50 -30.32
CA ARG A 224 7.10 -35.41 -29.78
C ARG A 224 7.72 -36.31 -30.84
N LEU A 225 6.90 -36.91 -31.70
CA LEU A 225 7.38 -37.77 -32.78
C LEU A 225 8.21 -36.97 -33.80
N LEU A 226 7.69 -35.82 -34.21
CA LEU A 226 8.35 -34.90 -35.14
C LEU A 226 9.66 -34.29 -34.58
N SER A 227 9.80 -34.19 -33.26
CA SER A 227 11.05 -33.72 -32.63
C SER A 227 12.19 -34.74 -32.73
N LEU A 228 11.87 -36.04 -32.81
CA LEU A 228 12.87 -37.11 -32.89
C LEU A 228 13.35 -37.31 -34.34
N ALA A 229 12.50 -37.01 -35.32
CA ALA A 229 12.78 -37.31 -36.73
C ALA A 229 14.02 -36.58 -37.29
N PRO A 230 14.21 -35.25 -37.16
CA PRO A 230 15.40 -34.57 -37.67
C PRO A 230 16.69 -35.10 -37.03
N SER A 231 16.69 -35.28 -35.71
CA SER A 231 17.86 -35.75 -34.97
C SER A 231 18.27 -37.17 -35.39
N LEU A 232 17.28 -38.08 -35.52
CA LEU A 232 17.52 -39.43 -36.01
C LEU A 232 18.02 -39.45 -37.45
N LEU A 233 17.43 -38.64 -38.34
CA LEU A 233 17.82 -38.57 -39.75
C LEU A 233 19.20 -37.93 -39.93
N ILE A 234 19.61 -37.00 -39.07
CA ILE A 234 20.98 -36.47 -39.04
C ILE A 234 21.97 -37.58 -38.65
N ILE A 235 21.66 -38.38 -37.62
CA ILE A 235 22.52 -39.51 -37.20
C ILE A 235 22.64 -40.54 -38.33
N LEU A 236 21.52 -40.89 -38.98
CA LEU A 236 21.50 -41.83 -40.10
C LEU A 236 22.22 -41.30 -41.35
N ASN A 237 22.20 -39.98 -41.57
CA ASN A 237 22.94 -39.35 -42.64
C ASN A 237 24.46 -39.39 -42.39
N VAL A 238 24.91 -39.13 -41.15
CA VAL A 238 26.32 -39.27 -40.76
C VAL A 238 26.79 -40.72 -40.89
N ALA A 239 25.91 -41.70 -40.59
CA ALA A 239 26.17 -43.12 -40.80
C ALA A 239 26.14 -43.55 -42.28
N GLY A 240 25.86 -42.65 -43.23
CA GLY A 240 25.81 -42.93 -44.66
C GLY A 240 24.57 -43.69 -45.14
N ILE A 241 23.56 -43.87 -44.27
CA ILE A 241 22.35 -44.65 -44.56
C ILE A 241 21.34 -43.82 -45.34
N VAL A 242 21.26 -42.52 -45.06
CA VAL A 242 20.24 -41.62 -45.62
C VAL A 242 20.90 -40.37 -46.20
N SER A 243 20.32 -39.77 -47.24
CA SER A 243 20.80 -38.53 -47.83
C SER A 243 20.43 -37.29 -47.01
N TRP A 244 21.11 -36.17 -47.27
CA TRP A 244 20.89 -34.93 -46.51
C TRP A 244 19.49 -34.33 -46.73
N GLN A 245 18.84 -34.62 -47.87
CA GLN A 245 17.49 -34.13 -48.16
C GLN A 245 16.47 -34.63 -47.13
N ALA A 246 16.64 -35.84 -46.57
CA ALA A 246 15.67 -36.41 -45.66
C ALA A 246 15.52 -35.62 -44.35
N TRP A 247 16.63 -35.22 -43.73
CA TRP A 247 16.56 -34.42 -42.50
C TRP A 247 16.15 -32.98 -42.78
N VAL A 248 16.48 -32.43 -43.96
CA VAL A 248 15.97 -31.11 -44.40
C VAL A 248 14.46 -31.14 -44.61
N THR A 249 13.90 -32.18 -45.24
CA THR A 249 12.45 -32.35 -45.36
C THR A 249 11.79 -32.45 -43.99
N ALA A 250 12.36 -33.19 -43.04
CA ALA A 250 11.86 -33.27 -41.68
C ALA A 250 11.86 -31.90 -40.97
N LEU A 251 12.89 -31.07 -41.17
CA LEU A 251 12.92 -29.69 -40.67
C LEU A 251 11.82 -28.82 -41.29
N ILE A 252 11.61 -28.91 -42.61
CA ILE A 252 10.54 -28.17 -43.30
C ILE A 252 9.16 -28.58 -42.75
N VAL A 253 8.95 -29.87 -42.49
CA VAL A 253 7.72 -30.38 -41.87
C VAL A 253 7.52 -29.80 -40.47
N ASN A 254 8.58 -29.72 -39.66
CA ASN A 254 8.51 -29.11 -38.32
C ASN A 254 8.18 -27.61 -38.37
N VAL A 255 8.78 -26.89 -39.31
CA VAL A 255 8.49 -25.47 -39.55
C VAL A 255 7.03 -25.29 -39.99
N ALA A 256 6.56 -26.10 -40.94
CA ALA A 256 5.16 -26.08 -41.39
C ALA A 256 4.17 -26.43 -40.26
N PHE A 257 4.51 -27.40 -39.41
CA PHE A 257 3.72 -27.73 -38.22
C PHE A 257 3.66 -26.58 -37.22
N THR A 258 4.77 -25.86 -37.03
CA THR A 258 4.81 -24.64 -36.19
C THR A 258 3.89 -23.56 -36.75
N PHE A 259 3.86 -23.32 -38.05
CA PHE A 259 2.97 -22.31 -38.64
C PHE A 259 1.49 -22.68 -38.56
N THR A 260 1.14 -23.96 -38.75
CA THR A 260 -0.26 -24.42 -38.76
C THR A 260 -0.84 -24.60 -37.35
N ALA A 261 -0.10 -25.23 -36.45
CA ALA A 261 -0.54 -25.55 -35.09
C ALA A 261 0.00 -24.59 -34.01
N GLY A 262 1.00 -23.76 -34.31
CA GLY A 262 1.65 -22.89 -33.33
C GLY A 262 0.94 -21.56 -33.07
N THR A 263 -0.06 -21.17 -33.88
CA THR A 263 -0.84 -19.93 -33.65
C THR A 263 -1.57 -19.96 -32.29
N GLY A 264 -2.11 -21.12 -31.89
CA GLY A 264 -2.69 -21.32 -30.56
C GLY A 264 -1.65 -21.27 -29.44
N VAL A 265 -0.46 -21.83 -29.68
CA VAL A 265 0.66 -21.83 -28.73
C VAL A 265 1.17 -20.41 -28.46
N HIS A 266 1.38 -19.61 -29.51
CA HIS A 266 1.80 -18.22 -29.38
C HIS A 266 0.78 -17.32 -28.68
N ARG A 267 -0.53 -17.55 -28.90
CA ARG A 267 -1.59 -16.83 -28.17
C ARG A 267 -1.56 -17.14 -26.67
N THR A 268 -1.37 -18.40 -26.28
CA THR A 268 -1.29 -18.80 -24.87
C THR A 268 -0.01 -18.26 -24.23
N PHE A 269 1.13 -18.32 -24.92
CA PHE A 269 2.36 -17.72 -24.42
C PHE A 269 2.25 -16.21 -24.29
N ALA A 270 1.65 -15.48 -25.22
CA ALA A 270 1.48 -14.03 -25.10
C ALA A 270 0.72 -13.62 -23.82
N ARG A 271 -0.25 -14.43 -23.37
CA ARG A 271 -0.98 -14.21 -22.12
C ARG A 271 -0.18 -14.60 -20.86
N ALA A 272 0.60 -15.69 -20.93
CA ALA A 272 1.37 -16.21 -19.80
C ALA A 272 2.74 -15.50 -19.58
N PHE A 273 3.34 -14.96 -20.65
CA PHE A 273 4.71 -14.44 -20.67
C PHE A 273 4.85 -12.93 -20.53
N ALA A 274 3.75 -12.19 -20.38
CA ALA A 274 3.85 -10.74 -20.31
C ALA A 274 4.85 -10.26 -19.23
N ARG A 275 5.09 -11.04 -18.15
CA ARG A 275 5.76 -10.56 -16.91
C ARG A 275 6.55 -11.62 -16.12
N GLU A 276 7.44 -12.36 -16.78
CA GLU A 276 8.24 -13.43 -16.14
C GLU A 276 9.05 -13.00 -14.89
N ASN A 277 9.67 -11.81 -14.94
CA ASN A 277 10.55 -11.32 -13.87
C ASN A 277 9.81 -11.09 -12.54
N GLU A 278 8.49 -10.87 -12.57
CA GLU A 278 7.67 -10.58 -11.39
C GLU A 278 7.45 -11.81 -10.51
N PHE A 279 7.32 -13.00 -11.12
CA PHE A 279 7.04 -14.24 -10.37
C PHE A 279 8.18 -14.67 -9.46
N GLN A 280 9.43 -14.32 -9.79
CA GLN A 280 10.56 -14.58 -8.91
C GLN A 280 10.47 -13.74 -7.62
N GLY A 281 9.93 -12.52 -7.70
CA GLY A 281 9.63 -11.69 -6.53
C GLY A 281 8.57 -12.34 -5.65
N TYR A 282 7.41 -12.68 -6.23
CA TYR A 282 6.32 -13.35 -5.50
C TYR A 282 6.76 -14.69 -4.88
N ALA A 283 7.54 -15.51 -5.58
CA ALA A 283 8.05 -16.76 -5.02
C ALA A 283 8.94 -16.56 -3.78
N ARG A 284 9.70 -15.46 -3.72
CA ARG A 284 10.53 -15.10 -2.56
C ARG A 284 9.67 -14.59 -1.40
N LEU A 285 8.66 -13.77 -1.69
CA LEU A 285 7.71 -13.29 -0.68
C LEU A 285 6.93 -14.44 -0.04
N LEU A 286 6.34 -15.31 -0.86
CA LEU A 286 5.63 -16.51 -0.41
C LEU A 286 6.53 -17.43 0.43
N ALA A 287 7.82 -17.52 0.08
CA ALA A 287 8.79 -18.27 0.88
C ALA A 287 9.00 -17.67 2.28
N ALA A 288 9.16 -16.35 2.36
CA ALA A 288 9.41 -15.63 3.61
C ALA A 288 8.23 -15.82 4.58
N VAL A 289 7.00 -15.70 4.08
CA VAL A 289 5.78 -15.91 4.89
C VAL A 289 5.63 -17.37 5.31
N ALA A 290 5.81 -18.33 4.39
CA ALA A 290 5.62 -19.75 4.69
C ALA A 290 6.67 -20.34 5.65
N GLN A 291 7.88 -19.76 5.72
CA GLN A 291 8.97 -20.25 6.60
C GLN A 291 8.95 -19.62 7.99
N SER A 292 8.17 -18.56 8.18
CA SER A 292 8.02 -17.88 9.46
C SER A 292 7.19 -18.72 10.44
N ARG A 293 7.29 -18.46 11.74
CA ARG A 293 6.45 -19.10 12.74
C ARG A 293 5.48 -18.08 13.30
N PHE A 294 4.19 -18.31 13.11
CA PHE A 294 3.14 -17.49 13.68
C PHE A 294 2.29 -18.31 14.66
N SER A 295 1.58 -17.61 15.54
CA SER A 295 0.77 -18.22 16.59
C SER A 295 -0.66 -17.69 16.63
N CYS A 296 -0.92 -16.48 16.10
CA CYS A 296 -2.27 -15.97 16.02
C CYS A 296 -3.05 -16.62 14.85
N ALA A 297 -4.37 -16.67 15.00
CA ALA A 297 -5.26 -17.36 14.05
C ALA A 297 -5.15 -16.78 12.63
N ALA A 298 -5.17 -15.46 12.47
CA ALA A 298 -5.14 -14.80 11.16
C ALA A 298 -3.86 -15.12 10.36
N LEU A 299 -2.68 -15.06 10.98
CA LEU A 299 -1.42 -15.38 10.31
C LEU A 299 -1.26 -16.88 10.04
N THR A 300 -1.77 -17.73 10.94
CA THR A 300 -1.78 -19.19 10.75
C THR A 300 -2.71 -19.57 9.60
N TYR A 301 -3.86 -18.91 9.47
CA TYR A 301 -4.78 -19.07 8.34
C TYR A 301 -4.11 -18.68 7.02
N ILE A 302 -3.42 -17.54 6.97
CA ILE A 302 -2.62 -17.14 5.79
C ILE A 302 -1.59 -18.22 5.45
N GLN A 303 -0.85 -18.75 6.42
CA GLN A 303 0.13 -19.83 6.17
C GLN A 303 -0.52 -21.12 5.67
N ALA A 304 -1.70 -21.46 6.17
CA ALA A 304 -2.48 -22.60 5.72
C ALA A 304 -2.89 -22.42 4.25
N GLU A 305 -3.39 -21.25 3.85
CA GLU A 305 -3.73 -20.91 2.46
C GLU A 305 -2.52 -21.06 1.52
N LEU A 306 -1.34 -20.60 1.94
CA LEU A 306 -0.09 -20.77 1.18
C LEU A 306 0.38 -22.22 1.06
N SER A 307 -0.16 -23.11 1.89
CA SER A 307 0.16 -24.53 1.92
C SER A 307 -0.91 -25.40 1.23
N GLN A 308 -2.08 -24.82 0.90
CA GLN A 308 -3.13 -25.54 0.18
C GLN A 308 -2.74 -25.79 -1.29
N GLY A 309 -3.09 -26.99 -1.78
CA GLY A 309 -2.82 -27.42 -3.16
C GLY A 309 -1.70 -28.47 -3.27
N PRO A 310 -1.23 -28.80 -4.49
CA PRO A 310 -0.21 -29.81 -4.70
C PRO A 310 1.18 -29.29 -4.28
N GLY A 311 1.45 -29.33 -2.97
CA GLY A 311 2.65 -28.77 -2.35
C GLY A 311 2.56 -27.25 -2.11
N THR A 312 3.56 -26.71 -1.42
CA THR A 312 3.58 -25.29 -1.00
C THR A 312 3.57 -24.30 -2.17
N ALA A 313 2.89 -23.16 -2.02
CA ALA A 313 2.86 -22.06 -2.99
C ALA A 313 4.26 -21.65 -3.46
N GLN A 314 5.24 -21.56 -2.55
CA GLN A 314 6.64 -21.27 -2.87
C GLN A 314 7.20 -22.24 -3.93
N ARG A 315 7.04 -23.55 -3.71
CA ARG A 315 7.57 -24.58 -4.62
C ARG A 315 6.90 -24.51 -5.98
N GLN A 316 5.59 -24.27 -6.02
CA GLN A 316 4.86 -24.14 -7.27
C GLN A 316 5.22 -22.87 -8.03
N MET A 317 5.39 -21.73 -7.35
CA MET A 317 5.83 -20.49 -7.99
C MET A 317 7.28 -20.58 -8.50
N LYS A 318 8.19 -21.22 -7.75
CA LYS A 318 9.54 -21.54 -8.25
C LYS A 318 9.52 -22.49 -9.45
N ARG A 319 8.59 -23.44 -9.48
CA ARG A 319 8.40 -24.33 -10.62
C ARG A 319 7.88 -23.56 -11.84
N LEU A 320 6.89 -22.69 -11.66
CA LEU A 320 6.37 -21.82 -12.71
C LEU A 320 7.50 -20.95 -13.28
N HIS A 321 8.25 -20.26 -12.44
CA HIS A 321 9.39 -19.45 -12.88
C HIS A 321 10.40 -20.26 -13.71
N ARG A 322 10.74 -21.49 -13.30
CA ARG A 322 11.60 -22.37 -14.11
C ARG A 322 10.99 -22.77 -15.45
N LEU A 323 9.66 -22.94 -15.52
CA LEU A 323 8.98 -23.25 -16.77
C LEU A 323 8.90 -22.02 -17.69
N LEU A 324 8.74 -20.83 -17.10
CA LEU A 324 8.76 -19.57 -17.83
C LEU A 324 10.15 -19.32 -18.44
N ALA A 325 11.21 -19.49 -17.64
CA ALA A 325 12.60 -19.36 -18.11
C ALA A 325 12.94 -20.29 -19.29
N LEU A 326 12.28 -21.45 -19.37
CA LEU A 326 12.42 -22.35 -20.52
C LEU A 326 11.76 -21.82 -21.79
N ALA A 327 10.64 -21.09 -21.70
CA ALA A 327 10.06 -20.46 -22.88
C ALA A 327 10.66 -19.10 -23.22
N GLU A 328 11.44 -18.44 -22.34
CA GLU A 328 12.26 -17.27 -22.74
C GLU A 328 13.27 -17.59 -23.84
N VAL A 329 13.64 -18.87 -24.00
CA VAL A 329 14.48 -19.33 -25.12
C VAL A 329 13.97 -18.78 -26.46
N ARG A 330 12.67 -18.49 -26.58
CA ARG A 330 12.04 -17.84 -27.74
C ARG A 330 12.59 -16.46 -28.13
N TYR A 331 13.18 -15.74 -27.18
CA TYR A 331 13.79 -14.43 -27.40
C TYR A 331 15.27 -14.53 -27.73
N SER A 332 15.87 -15.73 -27.63
CA SER A 332 17.25 -15.97 -28.05
C SER A 332 17.37 -16.07 -29.58
N MET A 333 18.51 -15.63 -30.13
CA MET A 333 18.84 -15.84 -31.54
C MET A 333 18.90 -17.32 -31.93
N THR A 334 19.11 -18.22 -30.96
CA THR A 334 19.14 -19.68 -31.18
C THR A 334 17.75 -20.32 -31.25
N TYR A 335 16.69 -19.59 -30.93
CA TYR A 335 15.32 -20.10 -30.84
C TYR A 335 14.89 -20.82 -32.12
N MET A 336 15.10 -20.19 -33.28
CA MET A 336 14.63 -20.71 -34.57
C MET A 336 15.18 -22.11 -34.85
N PHE A 337 16.45 -22.36 -34.52
CA PHE A 337 17.07 -23.68 -34.67
C PHE A 337 16.49 -24.70 -33.69
N ILE A 338 16.35 -24.31 -32.42
CA ILE A 338 15.78 -25.16 -31.37
C ILE A 338 14.33 -25.53 -31.71
N GLN A 339 13.52 -24.55 -32.13
CA GLN A 339 12.12 -24.74 -32.52
C GLN A 339 12.00 -25.62 -33.77
N ALA A 340 12.81 -25.40 -34.80
CA ALA A 340 12.78 -26.21 -36.03
C ALA A 340 13.19 -27.66 -35.77
N LEU A 341 14.16 -27.89 -34.88
CA LEU A 341 14.64 -29.24 -34.53
C LEU A 341 13.69 -29.98 -33.59
N THR A 342 13.23 -29.31 -32.51
CA THR A 342 12.60 -29.99 -31.37
C THR A 342 11.17 -29.57 -31.09
N LEU A 343 10.57 -28.66 -31.87
CA LEU A 343 9.23 -28.12 -31.61
C LEU A 343 9.05 -27.67 -30.15
N TRP A 344 10.08 -27.00 -29.62
CA TRP A 344 10.28 -26.65 -28.21
C TRP A 344 9.03 -26.09 -27.51
N ASP A 345 8.35 -25.17 -28.18
CA ASP A 345 7.15 -24.49 -27.69
C ASP A 345 6.05 -25.46 -27.22
N PHE A 346 5.82 -26.56 -27.95
CA PHE A 346 4.80 -27.55 -27.57
C PHE A 346 5.16 -28.32 -26.30
N HIS A 347 6.44 -28.61 -26.08
CA HIS A 347 6.92 -29.31 -24.88
C HIS A 347 6.85 -28.43 -23.65
N VAL A 348 7.23 -27.16 -23.78
CA VAL A 348 7.14 -26.18 -22.69
C VAL A 348 5.69 -25.90 -22.36
N LEU A 349 4.84 -25.65 -23.37
CA LEU A 349 3.40 -25.41 -23.17
C LEU A 349 2.73 -26.59 -22.47
N TRP A 350 3.03 -27.83 -22.87
CA TRP A 350 2.46 -29.03 -22.23
C TRP A 350 2.80 -29.14 -20.73
N ARG A 351 4.00 -28.69 -20.34
CA ARG A 351 4.44 -28.64 -18.93
C ARG A 351 3.82 -27.45 -18.19
N LEU A 352 3.67 -26.31 -18.86
CA LEU A 352 3.05 -25.12 -18.32
C LEU A 352 1.56 -25.34 -18.05
N GLU A 353 0.83 -25.93 -19.00
CA GLU A 353 -0.59 -26.29 -18.82
C GLU A 353 -0.78 -27.41 -17.79
N ARG A 354 0.22 -28.28 -17.58
CA ARG A 354 0.20 -29.20 -16.43
C ARG A 354 0.20 -28.43 -15.12
N TRP A 355 1.04 -27.39 -15.03
CA TRP A 355 1.09 -26.54 -13.85
C TRP A 355 -0.24 -25.79 -13.68
N GLN A 356 -0.79 -25.22 -14.75
CA GLN A 356 -2.09 -24.52 -14.78
C GLN A 356 -3.20 -25.39 -14.16
N LEU A 357 -3.35 -26.65 -14.61
CA LEU A 357 -4.34 -27.58 -14.08
C LEU A 357 -4.13 -27.96 -12.61
N THR A 358 -2.87 -28.07 -12.17
CA THR A 358 -2.55 -28.52 -10.80
C THR A 358 -2.55 -27.40 -9.77
N ALA A 359 -2.01 -26.24 -10.13
CA ALA A 359 -1.64 -25.17 -9.22
C ALA A 359 -2.24 -23.82 -9.62
N GLY A 360 -2.61 -23.64 -10.90
CA GLY A 360 -3.09 -22.35 -11.41
C GLY A 360 -4.35 -21.85 -10.70
N ARG A 361 -5.30 -22.74 -10.41
CA ARG A 361 -6.53 -22.44 -9.65
C ARG A 361 -6.29 -21.98 -8.20
N HIS A 362 -5.10 -22.22 -7.65
CA HIS A 362 -4.73 -21.77 -6.31
C HIS A 362 -3.94 -20.45 -6.34
N ALA A 363 -3.48 -20.00 -7.52
CA ALA A 363 -2.58 -18.86 -7.64
C ALA A 363 -3.20 -17.56 -7.10
N ARG A 364 -4.48 -17.29 -7.39
CA ARG A 364 -5.21 -16.13 -6.86
C ARG A 364 -5.24 -16.13 -5.35
N ARG A 365 -5.70 -17.23 -4.75
CA ARG A 365 -5.75 -17.39 -3.28
C ARG A 365 -4.38 -17.19 -2.62
N TRP A 366 -3.30 -17.71 -3.23
CA TRP A 366 -1.95 -17.49 -2.70
C TRP A 366 -1.52 -16.03 -2.75
N LEU A 367 -1.84 -15.31 -3.82
CA LEU A 367 -1.50 -13.90 -3.99
C LEU A 367 -2.37 -12.99 -3.10
N GLU A 368 -3.66 -13.31 -2.94
CA GLU A 368 -4.56 -12.64 -2.00
C GLU A 368 -4.12 -12.85 -0.54
N ALA A 369 -3.76 -14.09 -0.16
CA ALA A 369 -3.22 -14.37 1.18
C ALA A 369 -1.91 -13.61 1.45
N LEU A 370 -1.05 -13.48 0.43
CA LEU A 370 0.16 -12.66 0.53
C LEU A 370 -0.17 -11.16 0.67
N ALA A 371 -1.18 -10.68 -0.05
CA ALA A 371 -1.64 -9.29 0.02
C ALA A 371 -2.20 -8.95 1.42
N GLU A 372 -2.99 -9.85 2.00
CA GLU A 372 -3.49 -9.72 3.37
C GLU A 372 -2.35 -9.67 4.39
N PHE A 373 -1.31 -10.50 4.21
CA PHE A 373 -0.10 -10.47 5.03
C PHE A 373 0.63 -9.12 4.91
N ASP A 374 0.84 -8.63 3.68
CA ASP A 374 1.57 -7.40 3.40
C ASP A 374 0.87 -6.16 4.01
N ALA A 375 -0.46 -6.09 3.90
CA ALA A 375 -1.26 -5.05 4.56
C ALA A 375 -1.15 -5.11 6.09
N LEU A 376 -1.20 -6.31 6.69
CA LEU A 376 -1.00 -6.49 8.14
C LEU A 376 0.42 -6.12 8.57
N ALA A 377 1.43 -6.43 7.76
CA ALA A 377 2.81 -6.08 8.02
C ALA A 377 3.00 -4.56 8.06
N ALA A 378 2.33 -3.80 7.19
CA ALA A 378 2.40 -2.35 7.23
C ALA A 378 1.78 -1.74 8.49
N LEU A 379 0.62 -2.24 8.93
CA LEU A 379 0.05 -1.87 10.23
C LEU A 379 0.97 -2.28 11.39
N GLY A 380 1.66 -3.41 11.28
CA GLY A 380 2.70 -3.84 12.23
C GLY A 380 3.91 -2.90 12.25
N GLY A 381 4.26 -2.31 11.11
CA GLY A 381 5.23 -1.22 10.99
C GLY A 381 4.80 0.00 11.79
N LEU A 382 3.56 0.46 11.62
CA LEU A 382 3.01 1.58 12.39
C LEU A 382 3.07 1.33 13.90
N CYS A 383 2.70 0.12 14.35
CA CYS A 383 2.77 -0.27 15.76
C CYS A 383 4.20 -0.27 16.31
N TYR A 384 5.15 -0.77 15.53
CA TYR A 384 6.56 -0.75 15.91
C TYR A 384 7.13 0.67 15.98
N GLU A 385 6.71 1.53 15.04
CA GLU A 385 7.16 2.92 14.94
C GLU A 385 6.58 3.80 16.05
N ASN A 386 5.40 3.48 16.58
CA ASN A 386 4.71 4.27 17.59
C ASN A 386 4.37 3.39 18.82
N PRO A 387 5.35 3.05 19.67
CA PRO A 387 5.15 2.12 20.79
C PRO A 387 4.22 2.66 21.89
N ASP A 388 4.02 3.97 21.96
CA ASP A 388 3.11 4.63 22.91
C ASP A 388 1.65 4.63 22.42
N TRP A 389 1.37 4.12 21.22
CA TRP A 389 0.02 4.01 20.65
C TRP A 389 -0.65 2.72 21.10
N ALA A 390 -1.88 2.82 21.59
CA ALA A 390 -2.64 1.68 22.08
C ALA A 390 -3.43 0.98 20.97
N PHE A 391 -3.61 -0.34 21.08
CA PHE A 391 -4.68 -1.01 20.36
C PHE A 391 -6.02 -0.65 21.00
N PRO A 392 -7.00 -0.18 20.22
CA PRO A 392 -8.28 0.22 20.78
C PRO A 392 -9.08 -0.98 21.25
N GLU A 393 -9.78 -0.84 22.38
CA GLU A 393 -10.81 -1.79 22.81
C GLU A 393 -12.04 -1.60 21.93
N ILE A 394 -12.34 -2.59 21.09
CA ILE A 394 -13.63 -2.64 20.42
C ILE A 394 -14.64 -3.12 21.47
N ALA A 395 -15.66 -2.33 21.78
CA ALA A 395 -16.62 -2.59 22.87
C ALA A 395 -17.94 -3.15 22.33
N GLU A 396 -18.50 -4.15 23.01
CA GLU A 396 -19.91 -4.56 22.90
C GLU A 396 -20.66 -3.94 24.08
N ALA A 397 -20.95 -2.64 23.99
CA ALA A 397 -21.64 -1.91 25.06
C ALA A 397 -23.11 -1.71 24.69
N GLN A 398 -24.00 -1.80 25.70
CA GLN A 398 -25.42 -1.47 25.55
C GLN A 398 -25.63 -0.01 25.12
N THR A 399 -24.70 0.88 25.50
CA THR A 399 -24.66 2.28 25.11
C THR A 399 -23.38 2.56 24.30
N PRO A 400 -23.49 2.79 22.99
CA PRO A 400 -22.31 3.01 22.14
C PRO A 400 -21.67 4.38 22.43
N THR A 401 -20.41 4.36 22.87
CA THR A 401 -19.62 5.56 23.19
C THR A 401 -18.19 5.39 22.68
N LEU A 402 -17.63 6.45 22.10
CA LEU A 402 -16.21 6.54 21.81
C LEU A 402 -15.54 7.31 22.94
N GLU A 403 -14.54 6.70 23.56
CA GLU A 403 -13.75 7.27 24.65
C GLU A 403 -12.27 7.13 24.29
N ALA A 404 -11.50 8.21 24.42
CA ALA A 404 -10.06 8.20 24.17
C ALA A 404 -9.34 9.04 25.22
N THR A 405 -8.22 8.50 25.73
CA THR A 405 -7.31 9.21 26.62
C THR A 405 -6.05 9.58 25.84
N GLY A 406 -5.64 10.84 25.90
CA GLY A 406 -4.48 11.34 25.20
C GLY A 406 -4.57 11.16 23.68
N LEU A 407 -5.73 11.42 23.08
CA LEU A 407 -5.95 11.38 21.63
C LEU A 407 -5.14 12.48 20.93
N GLY A 408 -4.33 12.09 19.95
CA GLY A 408 -3.58 12.99 19.07
C GLY A 408 -3.88 12.75 17.60
N HIS A 409 -3.52 13.72 16.75
CA HIS A 409 -3.61 13.55 15.30
C HIS A 409 -2.38 12.79 14.77
N PRO A 410 -2.55 11.64 14.09
CA PRO A 410 -1.43 10.78 13.71
C PRO A 410 -0.47 11.42 12.71
N LEU A 411 -0.93 12.38 11.89
CA LEU A 411 -0.10 13.08 10.90
C LEU A 411 0.71 14.27 11.48
N LEU A 412 0.46 14.67 12.73
CA LEU A 412 1.26 15.72 13.37
C LEU A 412 2.57 15.15 13.94
N PRO A 413 3.70 15.85 13.76
CA PRO A 413 4.97 15.48 14.40
C PRO A 413 4.83 15.43 15.93
N ASP A 414 5.47 14.46 16.57
CA ASP A 414 5.43 14.26 18.03
C ASP A 414 5.80 15.54 18.81
N ALA A 415 6.73 16.35 18.28
CA ALA A 415 7.22 17.57 18.94
C ALA A 415 6.17 18.69 19.06
N VAL A 416 5.18 18.73 18.17
CA VAL A 416 4.12 19.76 18.15
C VAL A 416 2.73 19.20 18.43
N ARG A 417 2.60 17.88 18.49
CA ARG A 417 1.32 17.19 18.73
C ARG A 417 0.88 17.35 20.18
N VAL A 418 -0.20 18.09 20.40
CA VAL A 418 -0.90 18.13 21.68
C VAL A 418 -1.98 17.05 21.70
N VAL A 419 -2.04 16.30 22.79
CA VAL A 419 -3.01 15.23 23.00
C VAL A 419 -4.14 15.68 23.92
N ASN A 420 -5.36 15.18 23.68
CA ASN A 420 -6.56 15.56 24.40
C ASN A 420 -7.42 14.35 24.76
N ASP A 421 -8.08 14.39 25.91
CA ASP A 421 -9.08 13.38 26.26
C ASP A 421 -10.40 13.70 25.54
N VAL A 422 -11.04 12.68 24.99
CA VAL A 422 -12.25 12.83 24.18
C VAL A 422 -13.29 11.79 24.57
N LYS A 423 -14.53 12.24 24.67
CA LYS A 423 -15.72 11.40 24.78
C LYS A 423 -16.76 11.85 23.76
N VAL A 424 -17.30 10.91 22.99
CA VAL A 424 -18.38 11.13 22.02
C VAL A 424 -19.46 10.08 22.24
N GLY A 425 -20.69 10.55 22.41
CA GLY A 425 -21.83 9.75 22.84
C GLY A 425 -22.06 9.80 24.37
N PRO A 426 -23.12 9.17 24.89
CA PRO A 426 -23.96 8.13 24.27
C PRO A 426 -24.93 8.65 23.18
N PRO A 427 -25.66 7.77 22.46
CA PRO A 427 -26.67 8.19 21.49
C PRO A 427 -27.64 9.22 22.07
N GLY A 428 -27.94 10.23 21.27
CA GLY A 428 -28.74 11.37 21.72
C GLY A 428 -27.91 12.50 22.33
N THR A 429 -26.57 12.38 22.40
CA THR A 429 -25.66 13.50 22.70
C THR A 429 -24.70 13.81 21.55
N PHE A 430 -24.12 15.01 21.56
CA PHE A 430 -23.05 15.40 20.65
C PHE A 430 -21.98 16.24 21.34
N LEU A 431 -20.73 16.04 20.92
CA LEU A 431 -19.60 16.84 21.36
C LEU A 431 -19.62 18.19 20.63
N PHE A 432 -19.83 19.28 21.35
CA PHE A 432 -19.84 20.62 20.76
C PHE A 432 -18.53 21.36 21.00
N VAL A 433 -17.74 21.53 19.94
CA VAL A 433 -16.38 22.07 20.01
C VAL A 433 -16.38 23.53 19.57
N THR A 434 -16.10 24.44 20.49
CA THR A 434 -16.08 25.89 20.26
C THR A 434 -14.68 26.48 20.42
N GLY A 435 -14.47 27.70 19.93
CA GLY A 435 -13.19 28.41 19.99
C GLY A 435 -12.92 29.24 18.75
N SER A 436 -11.89 30.07 18.81
CA SER A 436 -11.44 30.92 17.70
C SER A 436 -10.97 30.10 16.48
N ASN A 437 -10.89 30.72 15.31
CA ASN A 437 -10.26 30.08 14.15
C ASN A 437 -8.79 29.81 14.47
N MET A 438 -8.23 28.73 13.90
CA MET A 438 -6.85 28.28 14.14
C MET A 438 -6.58 27.69 15.55
N SER A 439 -7.58 27.62 16.44
CA SER A 439 -7.42 27.08 17.81
C SER A 439 -7.32 25.55 17.92
N GLY A 440 -7.49 24.81 16.81
CA GLY A 440 -7.36 23.35 16.76
C GLY A 440 -8.69 22.56 16.65
N LYS A 441 -9.83 23.23 16.50
CA LYS A 441 -11.17 22.63 16.33
C LYS A 441 -11.23 21.51 15.27
N SER A 442 -10.91 21.86 14.01
CA SER A 442 -10.89 20.92 12.88
C SER A 442 -9.88 19.79 13.09
N THR A 443 -8.71 20.11 13.68
CA THR A 443 -7.66 19.13 14.00
C THR A 443 -8.15 18.08 15.00
N LEU A 444 -8.95 18.47 15.99
CA LEU A 444 -9.56 17.54 16.95
C LEU A 444 -10.56 16.59 16.26
N LEU A 445 -11.48 17.13 15.45
CA LEU A 445 -12.41 16.30 14.68
C LEU A 445 -11.67 15.33 13.76
N ARG A 446 -10.66 15.80 13.03
CA ARG A 446 -9.82 14.93 12.19
C ARG A 446 -9.09 13.88 13.01
N ALA A 447 -8.58 14.22 14.20
CA ALA A 447 -7.95 13.24 15.08
C ALA A 447 -8.94 12.14 15.50
N ILE A 448 -10.18 12.48 15.83
CA ILE A 448 -11.24 11.50 16.13
C ILE A 448 -11.49 10.60 14.92
N GLY A 449 -11.67 11.19 13.73
CA GLY A 449 -11.94 10.47 12.49
C GLY A 449 -10.81 9.53 12.09
N THR A 450 -9.58 10.03 11.99
CA THR A 450 -8.41 9.25 11.54
C THR A 450 -8.08 8.12 12.52
N ASN A 451 -8.22 8.33 13.83
CA ASN A 451 -8.05 7.24 14.81
C ASN A 451 -9.18 6.21 14.75
N THR A 452 -10.42 6.62 14.42
CA THR A 452 -11.51 5.68 14.16
C THR A 452 -11.23 4.81 12.91
N VAL A 453 -10.66 5.39 11.85
CA VAL A 453 -10.21 4.65 10.66
C VAL A 453 -9.12 3.63 11.02
N LEU A 454 -8.10 4.04 11.79
CA LEU A 454 -7.05 3.14 12.28
C LEU A 454 -7.63 1.98 13.11
N ALA A 455 -8.56 2.29 14.02
CA ALA A 455 -9.23 1.29 14.83
C ALA A 455 -9.98 0.24 13.98
N ARG A 456 -10.75 0.70 12.98
CA ARG A 456 -11.48 -0.18 12.03
C ARG A 456 -10.54 -1.03 11.16
N ALA A 457 -9.36 -0.51 10.84
CA ALA A 457 -8.33 -1.25 10.12
C ALA A 457 -7.63 -2.31 10.99
N GLY A 458 -7.84 -2.31 12.32
CA GLY A 458 -7.14 -3.18 13.27
C GLY A 458 -5.74 -2.71 13.62
N ALA A 459 -5.45 -1.43 13.40
CA ALA A 459 -4.18 -0.78 13.71
C ALA A 459 -4.17 -0.23 15.15
N PRO A 460 -3.00 0.07 15.74
CA PRO A 460 -2.94 0.90 16.93
C PRO A 460 -3.38 2.34 16.58
N VAL A 461 -3.92 3.04 17.57
CA VAL A 461 -4.40 4.41 17.46
C VAL A 461 -3.46 5.38 18.17
N CYS A 462 -3.36 6.60 17.68
CA CYS A 462 -2.61 7.71 18.28
C CYS A 462 -3.29 8.21 19.57
N ALA A 463 -3.38 7.33 20.56
CA ALA A 463 -3.92 7.58 21.89
C ALA A 463 -3.26 6.61 22.88
N SER A 464 -3.19 6.99 24.17
CA SER A 464 -2.72 6.09 25.22
C SER A 464 -3.75 5.02 25.58
N ALA A 465 -5.03 5.31 25.35
CA ALA A 465 -6.12 4.36 25.44
C ALA A 465 -7.27 4.83 24.55
N MET A 466 -7.98 3.90 23.92
CA MET A 466 -9.21 4.21 23.18
C MET A 466 -10.16 3.04 23.26
N ARG A 467 -11.44 3.34 23.43
CA ARG A 467 -12.54 2.38 23.49
C ARG A 467 -13.67 2.88 22.59
N LEU A 468 -14.18 2.03 21.71
CA LEU A 468 -15.24 2.39 20.78
C LEU A 468 -16.07 1.16 20.37
N PRO A 469 -17.37 1.32 20.08
CA PRO A 469 -18.15 0.28 19.43
C PRO A 469 -17.74 0.13 17.95
N PRO A 470 -18.29 -0.86 17.22
CA PRO A 470 -18.26 -0.85 15.76
C PRO A 470 -18.94 0.42 15.22
N LEU A 471 -18.16 1.27 14.54
CA LEU A 471 -18.61 2.57 14.03
C LEU A 471 -18.61 2.63 12.51
N ILE A 472 -19.63 3.30 11.97
CA ILE A 472 -19.68 3.79 10.59
C ILE A 472 -19.38 5.29 10.64
N LEU A 473 -18.38 5.73 9.89
CA LEU A 473 -17.87 7.11 9.95
C LEU A 473 -18.39 7.91 8.76
N GLU A 474 -18.92 9.10 9.04
CA GLU A 474 -19.38 10.07 8.04
C GLU A 474 -18.87 11.46 8.41
N THR A 475 -18.38 12.24 7.44
CA THR A 475 -17.86 13.58 7.72
C THR A 475 -18.36 14.63 6.73
N SER A 476 -18.39 15.88 7.20
CA SER A 476 -18.59 17.06 6.38
C SER A 476 -17.68 18.16 6.92
N MET A 477 -16.45 18.24 6.42
CA MET A 477 -15.44 19.20 6.90
C MET A 477 -14.82 20.09 5.82
N ARG A 478 -14.54 19.55 4.64
CA ARG A 478 -14.03 20.34 3.51
C ARG A 478 -15.12 20.50 2.47
N VAL A 479 -15.14 21.64 1.80
CA VAL A 479 -15.99 21.82 0.63
C VAL A 479 -15.11 22.37 -0.49
N HIS A 480 -15.22 21.78 -1.68
CA HIS A 480 -14.36 22.12 -2.81
C HIS A 480 -14.65 23.52 -3.34
N ASP A 481 -13.58 24.24 -3.66
CA ASP A 481 -13.63 25.42 -4.51
C ASP A 481 -13.80 24.98 -5.98
N SER A 482 -15.01 25.12 -6.51
CA SER A 482 -15.20 25.32 -7.95
C SER A 482 -15.31 26.82 -8.19
N LEU A 483 -14.29 27.41 -8.83
CA LEU A 483 -14.21 28.82 -9.19
C LEU A 483 -15.41 29.34 -10.03
N GLN A 484 -16.36 28.47 -10.43
CA GLN A 484 -17.48 28.85 -11.28
C GLN A 484 -18.78 29.24 -10.55
N GLN A 485 -19.11 28.79 -9.33
CA GLN A 485 -20.49 28.98 -8.81
C GLN A 485 -20.63 28.89 -7.29
N GLY A 486 -20.84 30.00 -6.57
CA GLY A 486 -21.19 29.99 -5.13
C GLY A 486 -22.45 29.17 -4.78
N LEU A 487 -23.38 28.99 -5.74
CA LEU A 487 -24.56 28.10 -5.61
C LEU A 487 -24.18 26.61 -5.62
N SER A 488 -23.10 26.22 -6.29
CA SER A 488 -22.64 24.83 -6.36
C SER A 488 -22.01 24.37 -5.04
N HIS A 489 -21.30 25.27 -4.35
CA HIS A 489 -20.65 25.01 -3.05
C HIS A 489 -21.67 24.66 -1.95
N PHE A 490 -22.68 25.51 -1.77
CA PHE A 490 -23.73 25.28 -0.77
C PHE A 490 -24.54 24.00 -1.06
N MET A 491 -24.85 23.74 -2.34
CA MET A 491 -25.58 22.53 -2.73
C MET A 491 -24.75 21.25 -2.59
N ALA A 492 -23.44 21.30 -2.86
CA ALA A 492 -22.54 20.18 -2.61
C ALA A 492 -22.48 19.85 -1.12
N GLU A 493 -22.34 20.86 -0.26
CA GLU A 493 -22.36 20.69 1.19
C GLU A 493 -23.69 20.12 1.69
N LEU A 494 -24.84 20.63 1.23
CA LEU A 494 -26.15 20.06 1.55
C LEU A 494 -26.29 18.61 1.08
N THR A 495 -25.73 18.26 -0.07
CA THR A 495 -25.75 16.89 -0.61
C THR A 495 -24.93 15.96 0.28
N ARG A 496 -23.76 16.40 0.75
CA ARG A 496 -22.96 15.65 1.75
C ARG A 496 -23.73 15.46 3.06
N LEU A 497 -24.30 16.53 3.62
CA LEU A 497 -25.10 16.47 4.85
C LEU A 497 -26.32 15.56 4.73
N LYS A 498 -26.99 15.57 3.57
CA LYS A 498 -28.05 14.61 3.26
C LYS A 498 -27.52 13.17 3.30
N GLY A 499 -26.35 12.91 2.71
CA GLY A 499 -25.68 11.62 2.77
C GLY A 499 -25.45 11.14 4.20
N VAL A 500 -24.98 12.02 5.10
CA VAL A 500 -24.79 11.72 6.53
C VAL A 500 -26.11 11.32 7.19
N VAL A 501 -27.19 12.06 6.94
CA VAL A 501 -28.52 11.76 7.50
C VAL A 501 -29.08 10.44 6.94
N GLU A 502 -28.90 10.16 5.66
CA GLU A 502 -29.29 8.89 5.05
C GLU A 502 -28.49 7.71 5.60
N ALA A 503 -27.20 7.90 5.85
CA ALA A 503 -26.37 6.92 6.53
C ALA A 503 -26.89 6.63 7.94
N ALA A 504 -27.20 7.66 8.73
CA ALA A 504 -27.78 7.49 10.07
C ALA A 504 -29.04 6.63 10.06
N ARG A 505 -29.97 6.93 9.13
CA ARG A 505 -31.21 6.17 8.93
C ARG A 505 -30.97 4.71 8.55
N ARG A 506 -29.98 4.45 7.68
CA ARG A 506 -29.62 3.06 7.30
C ARG A 506 -29.08 2.31 8.51
N VAL A 507 -28.11 2.87 9.23
CA VAL A 507 -27.52 2.25 10.42
C VAL A 507 -28.58 1.93 11.47
N ARG A 508 -29.49 2.89 11.73
CA ARG A 508 -30.60 2.69 12.67
C ARG A 508 -31.56 1.58 12.25
N ARG A 509 -31.85 1.46 10.95
CA ARG A 509 -32.74 0.44 10.38
C ARG A 509 -32.11 -0.95 10.40
N ASP A 510 -30.85 -1.04 10.00
CA ASP A 510 -30.14 -2.32 9.85
C ASP A 510 -29.72 -2.87 11.22
N GLY A 511 -29.50 -1.99 12.21
CA GLY A 511 -29.13 -2.35 13.57
C GLY A 511 -27.68 -2.83 13.71
N ASP A 512 -26.87 -2.70 12.66
CA ASP A 512 -25.47 -3.14 12.62
C ASP A 512 -24.51 -1.96 12.81
N GLY A 513 -24.21 -1.66 14.07
CA GLY A 513 -23.23 -0.64 14.47
C GLY A 513 -23.85 0.71 14.85
N THR A 514 -23.01 1.74 14.94
CA THR A 514 -23.42 3.09 15.30
C THR A 514 -22.77 4.10 14.37
N LEU A 515 -23.53 5.10 13.92
CA LEU A 515 -22.99 6.17 13.11
C LEU A 515 -22.20 7.15 13.99
N LEU A 516 -20.94 7.39 13.62
CA LEU A 516 -20.14 8.52 14.08
C LEU A 516 -20.12 9.60 13.01
N TYR A 517 -20.72 10.76 13.28
CA TYR A 517 -20.66 11.92 12.39
C TYR A 517 -19.67 12.97 12.90
N LEU A 518 -18.95 13.63 11.98
CA LEU A 518 -18.07 14.74 12.29
C LEU A 518 -18.34 15.92 11.35
N LEU A 519 -18.88 17.01 11.90
CA LEU A 519 -19.31 18.19 11.17
C LEU A 519 -18.44 19.38 11.55
N ASP A 520 -17.72 19.97 10.59
CA ASP A 520 -16.82 21.10 10.84
C ASP A 520 -17.39 22.40 10.27
N ASP A 521 -17.82 23.32 11.14
CA ASP A 521 -18.38 24.63 10.79
C ASP A 521 -19.33 24.58 9.56
N VAL A 522 -20.38 23.76 9.60
CA VAL A 522 -21.24 23.49 8.43
C VAL A 522 -22.07 24.70 7.96
N LEU A 523 -22.36 24.73 6.66
CA LEU A 523 -23.22 25.66 5.93
C LEU A 523 -22.70 27.11 5.94
N GLN A 524 -21.39 27.31 5.71
CA GLN A 524 -20.73 28.63 5.78
C GLN A 524 -21.17 29.63 4.70
N GLY A 525 -21.87 29.18 3.65
CA GLY A 525 -22.27 29.99 2.49
C GLY A 525 -23.64 30.69 2.55
N THR A 526 -24.35 30.65 3.68
CA THR A 526 -25.67 31.29 3.84
C THR A 526 -25.73 32.26 5.03
N ASN A 527 -26.84 32.98 5.18
CA ASN A 527 -27.11 33.86 6.32
C ASN A 527 -26.98 33.08 7.64
N THR A 528 -26.27 33.66 8.62
CA THR A 528 -26.07 33.12 9.97
C THR A 528 -27.35 32.57 10.61
N ALA A 529 -28.50 33.25 10.44
CA ALA A 529 -29.77 32.79 10.99
C ALA A 529 -30.28 31.50 10.32
N GLU A 530 -30.24 31.43 8.99
CA GLU A 530 -30.65 30.26 8.21
C GLU A 530 -29.71 29.08 8.45
N ARG A 531 -28.40 29.34 8.48
CA ARG A 531 -27.36 28.36 8.83
C ARG A 531 -27.66 27.71 10.16
N ARG A 532 -27.97 28.52 11.18
CA ARG A 532 -28.28 28.02 12.53
C ARG A 532 -29.51 27.13 12.52
N ILE A 533 -30.59 27.55 11.87
CA ILE A 533 -31.83 26.75 11.78
C ILE A 533 -31.56 25.42 11.08
N ALA A 534 -30.86 25.43 9.95
CA ALA A 534 -30.55 24.24 9.18
C ALA A 534 -29.63 23.27 9.95
N ALA A 535 -28.55 23.78 10.54
CA ALA A 535 -27.62 22.98 11.34
C ALA A 535 -28.31 22.32 12.54
N ARG A 536 -29.13 23.07 13.30
CA ARG A 536 -29.91 22.52 14.42
C ARG A 536 -30.85 21.40 13.97
N LYS A 537 -31.55 21.59 12.83
CA LYS A 537 -32.45 20.58 12.28
C LYS A 537 -31.71 19.30 11.91
N ILE A 538 -30.52 19.42 11.31
CA ILE A 538 -29.68 18.27 10.95
C ILE A 538 -29.20 17.55 12.21
N ILE A 539 -28.68 18.28 13.20
CA ILE A 539 -28.21 17.71 14.47
C ILE A 539 -29.35 16.98 15.18
N ASN A 540 -30.50 17.63 15.37
CA ASN A 540 -31.68 17.00 15.99
C ASN A 540 -32.09 15.71 15.24
N HIS A 541 -32.03 15.70 13.91
CA HIS A 541 -32.30 14.50 13.12
C HIS A 541 -31.29 13.39 13.45
N LEU A 542 -29.99 13.69 13.45
CA LEU A 542 -28.93 12.72 13.75
C LEU A 542 -29.05 12.15 15.17
N LEU A 543 -29.35 13.01 16.15
CA LEU A 543 -29.59 12.60 17.54
C LEU A 543 -30.80 11.65 17.64
N ALA A 544 -31.90 11.95 16.94
CA ALA A 544 -33.11 11.12 16.92
C ALA A 544 -32.88 9.73 16.28
N GLU A 545 -31.97 9.63 15.31
CA GLU A 545 -31.57 8.34 14.72
C GLU A 545 -30.60 7.54 15.62
N GLY A 546 -30.19 8.08 16.77
CA GLY A 546 -29.27 7.43 17.69
C GLY A 546 -27.81 7.46 17.23
N ALA A 547 -27.45 8.39 16.35
CA ALA A 547 -26.06 8.63 15.99
C ALA A 547 -25.30 9.32 17.14
N ILE A 548 -23.98 9.19 17.14
CA ILE A 548 -23.07 9.94 18.00
C ILE A 548 -22.19 10.82 17.13
N GLY A 549 -21.72 11.97 17.62
CA GLY A 549 -20.89 12.80 16.78
C GLY A 549 -20.30 14.05 17.42
N GLY A 550 -19.41 14.67 16.66
CA GLY A 550 -18.77 15.93 17.00
C GLY A 550 -19.19 17.03 16.03
N VAL A 551 -19.46 18.21 16.55
CA VAL A 551 -19.80 19.40 15.78
C VAL A 551 -18.89 20.54 16.23
N THR A 552 -18.20 21.18 15.31
CA THR A 552 -17.57 22.47 15.60
C THR A 552 -18.47 23.61 15.15
N SER A 553 -18.44 24.70 15.90
CA SER A 553 -18.99 25.97 15.43
C SER A 553 -18.30 27.16 16.07
N HIS A 554 -18.22 28.25 15.31
CA HIS A 554 -17.98 29.58 15.87
C HIS A 554 -19.27 30.26 16.38
N ASP A 555 -20.46 29.76 16.01
CA ASP A 555 -21.73 30.27 16.49
C ASP A 555 -22.13 29.57 17.80
N LEU A 556 -21.79 30.20 18.93
CA LEU A 556 -22.12 29.67 20.26
C LEU A 556 -23.62 29.42 20.43
N ALA A 557 -24.45 30.19 19.72
CA ALA A 557 -25.88 30.07 19.81
C ALA A 557 -26.42 28.81 19.10
N LEU A 558 -25.59 28.00 18.44
CA LEU A 558 -26.03 26.74 17.86
C LEU A 558 -26.74 25.84 18.89
N ALA A 559 -26.22 25.80 20.12
CA ALA A 559 -26.70 24.94 21.22
C ALA A 559 -27.63 25.66 22.22
N ASP A 560 -28.17 26.84 21.90
CA ASP A 560 -29.00 27.63 22.85
C ASP A 560 -30.43 27.09 23.06
N THR A 561 -30.92 26.18 22.20
CA THR A 561 -32.26 25.59 22.40
C THR A 561 -32.21 24.57 23.53
N GLU A 562 -33.27 24.49 24.34
CA GLU A 562 -33.35 23.59 25.50
C GLU A 562 -33.00 22.13 25.14
N GLU A 563 -33.54 21.65 24.03
CA GLU A 563 -33.26 20.31 23.48
C GLU A 563 -31.77 20.06 23.19
N LEU A 564 -31.11 21.00 22.50
CA LEU A 564 -29.71 20.86 22.11
C LEU A 564 -28.77 21.13 23.27
N SER A 565 -29.11 22.07 24.14
CA SER A 565 -28.36 22.35 25.36
C SER A 565 -28.31 21.12 26.27
N ALA A 566 -29.43 20.39 26.41
CA ALA A 566 -29.48 19.15 27.17
C ALA A 566 -28.72 17.98 26.53
N ALA A 567 -28.61 17.97 25.20
CA ALA A 567 -27.88 16.95 24.43
C ALA A 567 -26.41 17.32 24.17
N CYS A 568 -25.99 18.53 24.51
CA CYS A 568 -24.67 19.07 24.19
C CYS A 568 -23.66 18.72 25.28
N ASP A 569 -22.53 18.16 24.87
CA ASP A 569 -21.32 18.05 25.67
C ASP A 569 -20.36 19.19 25.25
N PRO A 570 -20.43 20.39 25.86
CA PRO A 570 -19.68 21.54 25.39
C PRO A 570 -18.21 21.46 25.80
N VAL A 571 -17.34 21.70 24.83
CA VAL A 571 -15.89 21.83 25.01
C VAL A 571 -15.36 22.99 24.19
N HIS A 572 -14.19 23.52 24.57
CA HIS A 572 -13.57 24.60 23.85
C HIS A 572 -12.04 24.58 23.86
N PHE A 573 -11.49 25.27 22.86
CA PHE A 573 -10.11 25.73 22.85
C PHE A 573 -10.06 27.23 23.17
N THR A 574 -8.93 27.70 23.69
CA THR A 574 -8.72 29.10 24.04
C THR A 574 -7.38 29.60 23.51
N GLU A 575 -7.34 30.85 23.11
CA GLU A 575 -6.12 31.58 22.80
C GLU A 575 -5.51 32.21 24.05
N GLN A 576 -4.18 32.23 24.11
CA GLN A 576 -3.41 32.97 25.09
C GLN A 576 -2.84 34.23 24.43
N VAL A 577 -3.16 35.39 24.99
CA VAL A 577 -2.57 36.66 24.58
C VAL A 577 -1.45 37.00 25.57
N GLN A 578 -0.23 37.10 25.06
CA GLN A 578 0.93 37.53 25.85
C GLN A 578 1.43 38.87 25.29
N GLU A 579 1.72 39.84 26.16
CA GLU A 579 2.39 41.07 25.74
C GLU A 579 3.88 40.79 25.54
N GLY A 580 4.37 41.02 24.31
CA GLY A 580 5.78 40.89 23.95
C GLY A 580 6.43 42.25 23.68
N PRO A 581 7.76 42.29 23.55
CA PRO A 581 8.52 43.51 23.24
C PRO A 581 8.10 44.18 21.92
N ASP A 582 7.60 43.38 20.97
CA ASP A 582 7.16 43.81 19.64
C ASP A 582 5.62 43.96 19.55
N GLY A 583 4.92 43.98 20.69
CA GLY A 583 3.46 44.03 20.78
C GLY A 583 2.80 42.72 21.24
N PRO A 584 1.47 42.68 21.30
CA PRO A 584 0.73 41.50 21.73
C PRO A 584 0.95 40.33 20.77
N ARG A 585 1.19 39.13 21.30
CA ARG A 585 1.33 37.88 20.55
C ARG A 585 0.25 36.90 20.99
N ILE A 586 -0.43 36.29 20.02
CA ILE A 586 -1.38 35.20 20.27
C ILE A 586 -0.66 33.87 20.10
N SER A 587 -0.90 32.99 21.07
CA SER A 587 -0.47 31.59 21.02
C SER A 587 -1.66 30.69 21.38
N PHE A 588 -1.61 29.45 20.89
CA PHE A 588 -2.62 28.44 21.18
C PHE A 588 -1.92 27.27 21.87
N ASP A 589 -2.45 26.85 23.01
CA ASP A 589 -1.94 25.66 23.71
C ASP A 589 -2.56 24.34 23.23
N TYR A 590 -3.58 24.44 22.37
CA TYR A 590 -4.30 23.31 21.77
C TYR A 590 -4.84 22.30 22.79
N ARG A 591 -5.12 22.74 24.03
CA ARG A 591 -5.73 21.91 25.07
C ARG A 591 -7.24 22.09 25.13
N LEU A 592 -7.94 20.97 25.07
CA LEU A 592 -9.39 20.90 25.18
C LEU A 592 -9.82 21.15 26.62
N ARG A 593 -10.83 22.00 26.80
CA ARG A 593 -11.38 22.37 28.11
C ARG A 593 -12.89 22.15 28.13
N PRO A 594 -13.48 21.77 29.26
CA PRO A 594 -14.93 21.67 29.39
C PRO A 594 -15.60 23.06 29.32
N GLY A 595 -16.84 23.09 28.85
CA GLY A 595 -17.65 24.30 28.70
C GLY A 595 -17.46 25.00 27.36
N VAL A 596 -18.21 26.09 27.18
CA VAL A 596 -18.22 26.89 25.94
C VAL A 596 -17.15 27.98 26.00
N ALA A 597 -16.55 28.34 24.85
CA ALA A 597 -15.57 29.43 24.78
C ALA A 597 -16.13 30.75 25.34
N THR A 598 -15.42 31.36 26.28
CA THR A 598 -15.84 32.61 26.95
C THR A 598 -15.08 33.85 26.44
N SER A 599 -13.94 33.70 25.77
CA SER A 599 -13.09 34.81 25.34
C SER A 599 -13.52 35.39 23.99
N LYS A 600 -13.78 36.71 23.95
CA LYS A 600 -14.01 37.48 22.72
C LYS A 600 -12.73 38.23 22.30
N ASN A 601 -11.64 37.51 22.03
CA ASN A 601 -10.36 38.15 21.69
C ASN A 601 -10.19 38.50 20.20
N ALA A 602 -11.25 38.44 19.39
CA ALA A 602 -11.21 38.80 17.96
C ALA A 602 -10.76 40.25 17.71
N LEU A 603 -11.11 41.20 18.61
CA LEU A 603 -10.64 42.58 18.53
C LEU A 603 -9.13 42.70 18.79
N LYS A 604 -8.58 41.85 19.68
CA LYS A 604 -7.13 41.79 19.91
C LYS A 604 -6.39 41.15 18.73
N LEU A 605 -7.01 40.23 17.99
CA LEU A 605 -6.45 39.72 16.73
C LEU A 605 -6.28 40.85 15.70
N LEU A 606 -7.26 41.76 15.57
CA LEU A 606 -7.17 42.91 14.68
C LEU A 606 -6.02 43.86 15.06
N GLN A 607 -5.83 44.10 16.37
CA GLN A 607 -4.69 44.87 16.89
C GLN A 607 -3.34 44.24 16.53
N ILE A 608 -3.23 42.93 16.67
CA ILE A 608 -1.98 42.18 16.43
C ILE A 608 -1.62 42.15 14.94
N VAL A 609 -2.61 42.10 14.05
CA VAL A 609 -2.41 42.15 12.59
C VAL A 609 -2.19 43.58 12.10
N GLY A 610 -2.25 44.59 12.98
CA GLY A 610 -2.00 46.00 12.65
C GLY A 610 -3.18 46.68 11.95
N LEU A 611 -4.40 46.15 12.11
CA LEU A 611 -5.63 46.65 11.48
C LEU A 611 -6.47 47.54 12.39
N ASP A 612 -6.02 47.80 13.63
CA ASP A 612 -6.67 48.72 14.55
C ASP A 612 -6.21 50.16 14.25
N GLU A 613 -6.61 50.68 13.09
CA GLU A 613 -6.71 52.14 12.91
C GLU A 613 -7.96 52.61 13.64
N PRO A 614 -7.90 53.73 14.39
CA PRO A 614 -9.07 54.24 15.09
C PRO A 614 -10.16 54.53 14.06
N LEU A 615 -11.29 53.82 14.16
CA LEU A 615 -12.51 54.16 13.45
C LEU A 615 -12.73 55.66 13.63
N ALA A 616 -12.67 56.40 12.53
CA ALA A 616 -13.05 57.80 12.52
C ALA A 616 -14.43 57.88 13.16
N LYS A 617 -14.53 58.67 14.24
CA LYS A 617 -15.80 58.93 14.91
C LYS A 617 -16.80 59.42 13.85
N ASP A 618 -17.77 58.59 13.51
CA ASP A 618 -18.97 59.05 12.82
C ASP A 618 -19.78 59.88 13.83
N GLU A 619 -19.47 61.16 13.92
CA GLU A 619 -20.26 62.18 14.62
C GLU A 619 -21.52 62.58 13.80
N SER A 620 -22.24 61.63 13.19
CA SER A 620 -23.40 61.95 12.34
C SER A 620 -24.64 61.08 12.54
N ALA A 621 -24.86 60.56 13.76
CA ALA A 621 -26.13 59.89 14.09
C ALA A 621 -26.62 60.18 15.52
N GLU A 622 -26.55 61.43 15.96
CA GLU A 622 -27.40 61.97 17.04
C GLU A 622 -27.86 63.38 16.66
N GLU A 623 -28.76 63.50 15.68
CA GLU A 623 -29.68 64.64 15.56
C GLU A 623 -30.77 64.35 14.52
N SER A 624 -31.82 63.63 14.93
CA SER A 624 -33.21 63.94 14.57
C SER A 624 -34.18 62.99 15.26
N VAL A 625 -34.89 63.60 16.22
CA VAL A 625 -36.19 63.29 16.86
C VAL A 625 -37.00 62.13 16.30
#